data_AF-A0A9W6Z272-F1
#
_entry.id   AF-A0A9W6Z272-F1
#
_cell.length_a   1.000
_cell.length_b   1.000
_cell.length_c   1.000
_cell.angle_alpha   90.00
_cell.angle_beta   90.00
_cell.angle_gamma   90.00
#
_symmetry.space_group_name_H-M   'P 1'
#
loop_
_entity.id
_entity.type
_entity.pdbx_description
1 polymer ?
#
loop_
_entity_poly.entity_id
_entity_poly.type
_entity_poly.pdbx_seq_one_letter_code
_entity_poly.pdbx_strand_id
1 'polypeptide(L)'
;MSLAQTQQLKPSTPLTMQPNTNQTPTESTSETNSQPKPEPTQYNNGEVIVQKGSGLQKIRKGQSEESYNEQRSQFWSSGPLLNTESWLTDNLDILSLNNQFKRRINIKASNDEFNTKSTKSDDENENSSSSTTSDIVRQDEPADIDSSEFAFDKIDKIEREKIFRGLERLYFERKYQQCSKLVDELMGSMNLPKAEELATKKKFKNLKRTVDELNEIRNNCLKKLQLSSSAGSSASDTTESLS
;
A
#
# COMPACT_ATOMS: atom_id res chain seq x y z
N MET A 1 26.14 22.61 36.11
CA MET A 1 26.96 21.49 35.58
C MET A 1 26.49 20.22 36.28
N SER A 2 25.66 19.41 35.64
CA SER A 2 25.11 18.18 36.23
C SER A 2 25.60 16.99 35.42
N LEU A 3 26.38 16.11 36.07
CA LEU A 3 26.98 14.92 35.48
C LEU A 3 25.92 13.82 35.38
N ALA A 4 25.50 13.49 34.16
CA ALA A 4 24.63 12.37 33.90
C ALA A 4 25.42 11.06 34.02
N GLN A 5 24.98 10.21 34.95
CA GLN A 5 25.60 8.94 35.29
C GLN A 5 25.13 7.85 34.30
N THR A 6 25.99 7.47 33.36
CA THR A 6 25.75 6.38 32.41
C THR A 6 25.82 5.03 33.13
N GLN A 7 24.67 4.36 33.27
CA GLN A 7 24.62 2.98 33.75
C GLN A 7 25.04 2.03 32.62
N GLN A 8 26.13 1.29 32.83
CA GLN A 8 26.57 0.22 31.94
C GLN A 8 25.69 -1.02 32.15
N LEU A 9 24.95 -1.42 31.11
CA LEU A 9 24.21 -2.68 31.09
C LEU A 9 25.19 -3.84 30.87
N LYS A 10 25.15 -4.81 31.78
CA LYS A 10 25.98 -6.02 31.72
C LYS A 10 25.56 -6.91 30.53
N PRO A 11 26.50 -7.47 29.76
CA PRO A 11 26.19 -8.41 28.69
C PRO A 11 25.65 -9.72 29.27
N SER A 12 24.44 -10.11 28.85
CA SER A 12 23.86 -11.43 29.14
C SER A 12 24.63 -12.52 28.40
N THR A 13 25.08 -13.51 29.17
CA THR A 13 25.81 -14.69 28.69
C THR A 13 24.95 -15.54 27.75
N PRO A 14 25.45 -15.99 26.59
CA PRO A 14 24.72 -16.87 25.71
C PRO A 14 24.59 -18.29 26.32
N LEU A 15 23.36 -18.76 26.43
CA LEU A 15 23.03 -20.15 26.79
C LEU A 15 23.56 -21.09 25.70
N THR A 16 24.61 -21.83 26.05
CA THR A 16 25.14 -22.92 25.23
C THR A 16 24.19 -24.11 25.33
N MET A 17 23.44 -24.39 24.26
CA MET A 17 22.65 -25.61 24.15
C MET A 17 23.60 -26.79 23.90
N GLN A 18 23.60 -27.76 24.82
CA GLN A 18 24.34 -29.00 24.66
C GLN A 18 23.64 -29.93 23.65
N PRO A 19 24.37 -30.58 22.73
CA PRO A 19 23.80 -31.58 21.83
C PRO A 19 23.49 -32.87 22.61
N ASN A 20 22.23 -33.30 22.57
CA ASN A 20 21.77 -34.53 23.19
C ASN A 20 21.96 -35.70 22.23
N THR A 21 23.06 -36.42 22.36
CA THR A 21 23.35 -37.66 21.62
C THR A 21 22.71 -38.85 22.33
N ASN A 22 21.47 -39.20 21.96
CA ASN A 22 20.89 -40.48 22.36
C ASN A 22 21.13 -41.54 21.27
N GLN A 23 21.90 -42.55 21.68
CA GLN A 23 22.29 -43.70 20.90
C GLN A 23 21.12 -44.66 20.71
N THR A 24 21.10 -45.24 19.52
CA THR A 24 20.30 -46.36 19.03
C THR A 24 20.57 -47.64 19.81
N PRO A 25 19.54 -48.48 20.02
CA PRO A 25 19.74 -49.92 19.97
C PRO A 25 18.85 -50.58 18.91
N THR A 26 19.52 -51.39 18.11
CA THR A 26 19.03 -52.36 17.14
C THR A 26 18.35 -53.52 17.86
N GLU A 27 17.10 -53.87 17.53
CA GLU A 27 16.71 -55.28 17.44
C GLU A 27 15.42 -55.51 16.63
N SER A 28 15.53 -56.50 15.74
CA SER A 28 14.53 -57.19 14.95
C SER A 28 13.35 -57.74 15.76
N THR A 29 12.14 -57.82 15.18
CA THR A 29 11.44 -59.08 14.81
C THR A 29 10.01 -58.80 14.31
N SER A 30 9.62 -59.51 13.24
CA SER A 30 8.28 -59.98 12.82
C SER A 30 7.19 -58.99 12.39
N GLU A 31 6.81 -59.20 11.14
CA GLU A 31 5.75 -58.57 10.36
C GLU A 31 4.35 -58.81 10.95
N THR A 32 3.65 -57.72 11.26
CA THR A 32 2.19 -57.67 11.21
C THR A 32 1.83 -56.27 10.73
N ASN A 33 1.20 -56.18 9.56
CA ASN A 33 0.89 -54.95 8.83
C ASN A 33 -0.15 -54.10 9.58
N SER A 34 0.32 -53.41 10.63
CA SER A 34 -0.36 -52.33 11.33
C SER A 34 0.54 -51.13 11.17
N GLN A 35 0.23 -50.23 10.24
CA GLN A 35 1.02 -49.02 10.04
C GLN A 35 1.17 -48.29 11.39
N PRO A 36 2.40 -48.10 11.90
CA PRO A 36 2.61 -47.43 13.17
C PRO A 36 2.03 -46.02 13.08
N LYS A 37 1.11 -45.72 14.00
CA LYS A 37 0.55 -44.38 14.17
C LYS A 37 1.73 -43.41 14.30
N PRO A 38 1.91 -42.45 13.38
CA PRO A 38 3.06 -41.58 13.39
C PRO A 38 3.13 -40.86 14.74
N GLU A 39 4.28 -40.95 15.39
CA GLU A 39 4.52 -40.32 16.67
C GLU A 39 4.34 -38.80 16.47
N PRO A 40 3.40 -38.14 17.17
CA PRO A 40 2.98 -36.77 16.88
C PRO A 40 4.06 -35.70 17.09
N THR A 41 5.27 -36.11 17.44
CA THR A 41 6.45 -35.28 17.72
C THR A 41 7.58 -35.47 16.71
N GLN A 42 7.45 -36.35 15.70
CA GLN A 42 8.52 -36.58 14.75
C GLN A 42 8.63 -35.43 13.73
N TYR A 43 9.53 -34.48 14.01
CA TYR A 43 9.93 -33.38 13.13
C TYR A 43 10.69 -33.94 11.93
N ASN A 44 10.01 -34.27 10.82
CA ASN A 44 10.75 -34.72 9.63
C ASN A 44 10.53 -33.93 8.35
N ASN A 45 9.45 -33.18 8.13
CA ASN A 45 9.26 -32.49 6.84
C ASN A 45 8.55 -31.12 6.93
N GLY A 46 8.50 -30.50 8.11
CA GLY A 46 7.76 -29.25 8.30
C GLY A 46 6.24 -29.40 8.17
N GLU A 47 5.67 -30.58 7.90
CA GLU A 47 4.23 -30.78 7.92
C GLU A 47 3.73 -31.04 9.35
N VAL A 48 2.68 -30.31 9.77
CA VAL A 48 2.06 -30.49 11.08
C VAL A 48 0.66 -31.03 10.88
N ILE A 49 0.42 -32.23 11.40
CA ILE A 49 -0.91 -32.86 11.40
C ILE A 49 -1.66 -32.32 12.62
N VAL A 50 -2.73 -31.54 12.37
CA VAL A 50 -3.58 -31.02 13.44
C VAL A 50 -4.91 -31.77 13.41
N GLN A 51 -5.26 -32.42 14.53
CA GLN A 51 -6.56 -33.06 14.70
C GLN A 51 -7.60 -32.00 15.10
N LYS A 52 -8.68 -31.87 14.33
CA LYS A 52 -9.80 -30.98 14.70
C LYS A 52 -10.70 -31.67 15.72
N GLY A 53 -11.48 -30.88 16.47
CA GLY A 53 -12.53 -31.40 17.36
C GLY A 53 -13.61 -32.23 16.65
N SER A 54 -13.70 -32.15 15.32
CA SER A 54 -14.55 -32.98 14.47
C SER A 54 -13.96 -34.37 14.15
N GLY A 55 -12.79 -34.72 14.69
CA GLY A 55 -12.06 -35.95 14.39
C GLY A 55 -11.26 -35.93 13.08
N LEU A 56 -11.48 -34.95 12.21
CA LEU A 56 -10.78 -34.83 10.92
C LEU A 56 -9.36 -34.29 11.11
N GLN A 57 -8.37 -35.00 10.56
CA GLN A 57 -6.97 -34.55 10.54
C GLN A 57 -6.76 -33.56 9.38
N LYS A 58 -6.21 -32.38 9.67
CA LYS A 58 -5.82 -31.39 8.65
C LYS A 58 -4.30 -31.28 8.65
N ILE A 59 -3.68 -31.64 7.54
CA ILE A 59 -2.27 -31.37 7.29
C ILE A 59 -2.12 -29.88 7.00
N ARG A 60 -1.25 -29.21 7.75
CA ARG A 60 -0.83 -27.84 7.46
C ARG A 60 0.61 -27.86 6.96
N LYS A 61 0.88 -27.07 5.93
CA LYS A 61 2.25 -26.73 5.54
C LYS A 61 2.84 -25.92 6.69
N GLY A 62 3.66 -26.54 7.52
CA GLY A 62 4.57 -25.77 8.36
C GLY A 62 5.80 -25.38 7.55
N GLN A 63 6.66 -24.63 8.20
CA GLN A 63 7.90 -24.15 7.62
C GLN A 63 8.97 -25.25 7.72
N SER A 64 9.76 -25.45 6.67
CA SER A 64 10.92 -26.34 6.75
C SER A 64 11.97 -25.73 7.69
N GLU A 65 12.74 -26.60 8.36
CA GLU A 65 13.82 -26.17 9.27
C GLU A 65 14.85 -25.28 8.56
N GLU A 66 15.13 -25.58 7.29
CA GLU A 66 15.99 -24.76 6.44
C GLU A 66 15.43 -23.35 6.23
N SER A 67 14.16 -23.22 5.85
CA SER A 67 13.50 -21.92 5.67
C SER A 67 13.41 -21.13 6.98
N TYR A 68 13.21 -21.81 8.10
CA TYR A 68 13.24 -21.18 9.42
C TYR A 68 14.63 -20.63 9.74
N ASN A 69 15.68 -21.41 9.49
CA ASN A 69 17.07 -20.97 9.73
C ASN A 69 17.49 -19.82 8.80
N GLU A 70 17.02 -19.79 7.55
CA GLU A 70 17.21 -18.66 6.65
C GLU A 70 16.53 -17.39 7.19
N GLN A 71 15.24 -17.45 7.55
CA GLN A 71 14.52 -16.29 8.10
C GLN A 71 15.13 -15.82 9.42
N ARG A 72 15.57 -16.74 10.27
CA ARG A 72 16.28 -16.43 11.49
C ARG A 72 17.59 -15.72 11.18
N SER A 73 18.41 -16.26 10.27
CA SER A 73 19.67 -15.63 9.83
C SER A 73 19.44 -14.24 9.26
N GLN A 74 18.40 -14.06 8.43
CA GLN A 74 17.99 -12.77 7.90
C GLN A 74 17.62 -11.80 9.04
N PHE A 75 16.81 -12.24 10.01
CA PHE A 75 16.41 -11.43 11.15
C PHE A 75 17.60 -11.01 12.03
N TRP A 76 18.55 -11.91 12.30
CA TRP A 76 19.74 -11.58 13.10
C TRP A 76 20.76 -10.71 12.36
N SER A 77 20.83 -10.83 11.04
CA SER A 77 21.72 -10.01 10.21
C SER A 77 21.17 -8.61 9.94
N SER A 78 19.89 -8.49 9.59
CA SER A 78 19.25 -7.18 9.34
C SER A 78 18.78 -6.50 10.62
N GLY A 79 18.51 -7.28 11.67
CA GLY A 79 17.82 -6.83 12.88
C GLY A 79 16.31 -6.66 12.68
N PRO A 80 15.58 -6.40 13.78
CA PRO A 80 14.18 -6.01 13.70
C PRO A 80 14.07 -4.65 13.00
N LEU A 81 13.27 -4.58 11.93
CA LEU A 81 12.85 -3.33 11.33
C LEU A 81 11.90 -2.62 12.31
N LEU A 82 12.42 -1.65 13.07
CA LEU A 82 11.54 -0.75 13.80
C LEU A 82 10.71 0.02 12.78
N ASN A 83 9.40 0.09 13.04
CA ASN A 83 8.53 0.96 12.29
C ASN A 83 8.89 2.41 12.65
N THR A 84 9.81 3.01 11.89
CA THR A 84 10.22 4.39 12.09
C THR A 84 9.03 5.31 11.83
N GLU A 85 8.97 6.47 12.50
CA GLU A 85 7.90 7.46 12.26
C GLU A 85 7.78 7.84 10.78
N SER A 86 8.89 7.66 10.04
CA SER A 86 8.99 7.87 8.60
C SER A 86 8.21 6.87 7.76
N TRP A 87 8.05 5.61 8.16
CA TRP A 87 7.32 4.61 7.36
C TRP A 87 5.91 5.10 6.99
N LEU A 88 5.21 5.78 7.91
CA LEU A 88 3.89 6.32 7.60
C LEU A 88 3.96 7.55 6.69
N THR A 89 5.00 8.40 6.83
CA THR A 89 5.15 9.60 6.00
C THR A 89 5.69 9.29 4.61
N ASP A 90 6.48 8.24 4.46
CA ASP A 90 6.96 7.72 3.18
C ASP A 90 5.78 7.13 2.39
N ASN A 91 4.76 6.61 3.10
CA ASN A 91 3.46 6.27 2.51
C ASN A 91 2.56 7.51 2.27
N LEU A 92 2.80 8.66 2.93
CA LEU A 92 2.19 9.93 2.51
C LEU A 92 2.84 10.47 1.23
N ASP A 93 4.06 10.07 0.89
CA ASP A 93 4.66 10.40 -0.41
C ASP A 93 3.97 9.62 -1.55
N ILE A 94 3.26 8.53 -1.22
CA ILE A 94 2.25 7.95 -2.11
C ILE A 94 1.10 8.96 -2.32
N LEU A 95 0.67 9.72 -1.30
CA LEU A 95 -0.27 10.86 -1.45
C LEU A 95 0.34 12.08 -2.17
N SER A 96 1.67 12.17 -2.31
CA SER A 96 2.36 12.96 -3.35
C SER A 96 2.18 12.31 -4.75
N LEU A 97 1.00 11.73 -4.92
CA LEU A 97 0.41 11.03 -6.06
C LEU A 97 0.40 11.94 -7.30
N ASN A 98 0.43 13.27 -7.12
CA ASN A 98 0.54 14.20 -8.23
C ASN A 98 1.85 14.09 -9.03
N ASN A 99 2.94 13.60 -8.44
CA ASN A 99 4.23 13.45 -9.16
C ASN A 99 4.56 12.01 -9.56
N GLN A 100 4.19 11.00 -8.78
CA GLN A 100 4.44 9.61 -9.16
C GLN A 100 3.43 9.08 -10.19
N PHE A 101 2.18 9.58 -10.20
CA PHE A 101 1.17 9.16 -11.17
C PHE A 101 1.27 9.92 -12.51
N LYS A 102 1.70 11.19 -12.50
CA LYS A 102 2.11 11.89 -13.74
C LYS A 102 3.23 11.16 -14.48
N ARG A 103 4.18 10.54 -13.75
CA ARG A 103 5.25 9.75 -14.37
C ARG A 103 4.75 8.45 -15.03
N ARG A 104 3.70 7.79 -14.51
CA ARG A 104 3.15 6.58 -15.15
C ARG A 104 2.38 6.88 -16.45
N ILE A 105 1.76 8.05 -16.57
CA ILE A 105 1.14 8.51 -17.82
C ILE A 105 2.22 8.84 -18.87
N ASN A 106 3.33 9.47 -18.45
CA ASN A 106 4.41 9.83 -19.36
C ASN A 106 5.24 8.62 -19.85
N ILE A 107 5.32 7.52 -19.09
CA ILE A 107 6.08 6.32 -19.49
C ILE A 107 5.34 5.48 -20.55
N LYS A 108 4.00 5.51 -20.59
CA LYS A 108 3.24 4.79 -21.63
C LYS A 108 3.27 5.50 -22.99
N ALA A 109 3.27 6.84 -23.01
CA ALA A 109 3.37 7.61 -24.25
C ALA A 109 4.69 7.39 -25.02
N SER A 110 5.79 7.07 -24.32
CA SER A 110 7.09 6.84 -24.94
C SER A 110 7.33 5.42 -25.48
N ASN A 111 6.46 4.45 -25.17
CA ASN A 111 6.65 3.06 -25.58
C ASN A 111 5.78 2.63 -26.78
N ASP A 112 4.74 3.40 -27.14
CA ASP A 112 3.92 3.11 -28.32
C ASP A 112 4.48 3.73 -29.63
N GLU A 113 5.54 4.56 -29.54
CA GLU A 113 6.20 5.13 -30.72
C GLU A 113 7.25 4.18 -31.37
N PHE A 114 7.51 3.01 -30.79
CA PHE A 114 8.56 2.09 -31.28
C PHE A 114 8.05 0.78 -31.89
N ASN A 115 6.75 0.64 -32.16
CA ASN A 115 6.21 -0.58 -32.78
C ASN A 115 5.29 -0.33 -34.00
N THR A 116 5.67 0.63 -34.85
CA THR A 116 5.07 0.83 -36.18
C THR A 116 6.14 0.83 -37.28
N LYS A 117 7.04 -0.16 -37.30
CA LYS A 117 7.91 -0.37 -38.46
C LYS A 117 8.41 -1.81 -38.60
N SER A 118 7.59 -2.65 -39.23
CA SER A 118 8.05 -3.65 -40.23
C SER A 118 6.87 -4.50 -40.71
N THR A 119 6.05 -3.94 -41.60
CA THR A 119 5.35 -4.76 -42.61
C THR A 119 6.12 -4.61 -43.90
N LYS A 120 6.89 -5.67 -44.19
CA LYS A 120 7.62 -5.86 -45.44
C LYS A 120 6.60 -6.09 -46.56
N SER A 121 6.85 -5.40 -47.66
CA SER A 121 6.18 -5.44 -48.96
C SER A 121 6.29 -6.81 -49.65
N ASP A 122 5.66 -6.85 -50.83
CA ASP A 122 5.69 -7.83 -51.94
C ASP A 122 4.28 -8.50 -52.03
N ASP A 123 3.42 -8.30 -53.03
CA ASP A 123 3.60 -8.03 -54.45
C ASP A 123 2.39 -7.27 -55.07
N GLU A 124 2.63 -6.83 -56.31
CA GLU A 124 1.87 -5.99 -57.23
C GLU A 124 0.43 -6.43 -57.54
N ASN A 125 -0.46 -5.45 -57.74
CA ASN A 125 -1.45 -5.53 -58.82
C ASN A 125 -1.95 -4.12 -59.23
N GLU A 126 -1.55 -3.69 -60.42
CA GLU A 126 -2.09 -2.51 -61.09
C GLU A 126 -3.55 -2.75 -61.50
N ASN A 127 -4.47 -1.89 -61.09
CA ASN A 127 -5.45 -1.42 -62.04
C ASN A 127 -5.90 0.01 -61.76
N SER A 128 -5.70 0.82 -62.80
CA SER A 128 -6.04 2.22 -62.91
C SER A 128 -7.55 2.41 -63.04
N SER A 129 -8.13 3.38 -62.32
CA SER A 129 -9.14 4.30 -62.88
C SER A 129 -9.58 5.35 -61.84
N SER A 130 -9.04 6.54 -62.00
CA SER A 130 -9.75 7.84 -62.05
C SER A 130 -11.12 7.94 -61.35
N SER A 131 -11.16 8.68 -60.23
CA SER A 131 -12.12 9.79 -60.09
C SER A 131 -11.72 10.75 -58.99
N THR A 132 -11.75 12.02 -59.37
CA THR A 132 -11.72 13.24 -58.57
C THR A 132 -12.73 13.26 -57.44
N THR A 133 -12.25 13.35 -56.20
CA THR A 133 -12.92 14.05 -55.11
C THR A 133 -11.89 14.75 -54.23
N SER A 134 -12.14 16.03 -53.99
CA SER A 134 -11.43 16.91 -53.08
C SER A 134 -11.63 16.43 -51.64
N ASP A 135 -10.70 15.60 -51.15
CA ASP A 135 -10.81 14.93 -49.85
C ASP A 135 -9.87 15.52 -48.79
N ILE A 136 -10.51 16.27 -47.88
CA ILE A 136 -10.36 16.24 -46.42
C ILE A 136 -8.91 16.16 -45.91
N VAL A 137 -8.41 17.33 -45.51
CA VAL A 137 -7.32 17.49 -44.55
C VAL A 137 -7.70 16.72 -43.28
N ARG A 138 -7.19 15.49 -43.14
CA ARG A 138 -7.15 14.76 -41.87
C ARG A 138 -6.20 15.54 -40.95
N GLN A 139 -6.78 16.41 -40.14
CA GLN A 139 -6.16 16.81 -38.89
C GLN A 139 -6.14 15.54 -38.03
N ASP A 140 -4.94 15.00 -37.80
CA ASP A 140 -4.70 14.01 -36.77
C ASP A 140 -5.02 14.65 -35.42
N GLU A 141 -6.28 14.58 -35.02
CA GLU A 141 -6.72 14.87 -33.66
C GLU A 141 -5.95 13.93 -32.72
N PRO A 142 -5.17 14.47 -31.76
CA PRO A 142 -4.43 13.64 -30.82
C PRO A 142 -5.44 12.78 -30.07
N ALA A 143 -5.27 11.46 -30.15
CA ALA A 143 -6.12 10.50 -29.47
C ALA A 143 -6.32 10.94 -28.02
N ASP A 144 -7.55 11.35 -27.70
CA ASP A 144 -7.96 11.76 -26.36
C ASP A 144 -7.55 10.66 -25.38
N ILE A 145 -6.49 10.94 -24.62
CA ILE A 145 -6.07 10.08 -23.51
C ILE A 145 -7.22 10.13 -22.51
N ASP A 146 -8.00 9.04 -22.49
CA ASP A 146 -9.16 8.86 -21.64
C ASP A 146 -8.77 9.07 -20.18
N SER A 147 -8.98 10.30 -19.70
CA SER A 147 -8.70 10.71 -18.33
C SER A 147 -9.61 10.00 -17.32
N SER A 148 -10.49 9.08 -17.78
CA SER A 148 -11.35 8.25 -16.93
C SER A 148 -10.64 7.07 -16.26
N GLU A 149 -9.39 6.74 -16.63
CA GLU A 149 -8.76 5.52 -16.10
C GLU A 149 -8.51 5.59 -14.57
N PHE A 150 -8.31 6.79 -14.01
CA PHE A 150 -8.00 7.03 -12.60
C PHE A 150 -9.22 7.35 -11.73
N ALA A 151 -10.31 6.59 -11.88
CA ALA A 151 -11.43 6.69 -10.96
C ALA A 151 -11.00 6.20 -9.56
N PHE A 152 -11.10 7.06 -8.56
CA PHE A 152 -10.85 6.74 -7.13
C PHE A 152 -11.66 5.52 -6.65
N ASP A 153 -12.79 5.23 -7.30
CA ASP A 153 -13.59 4.02 -7.09
C ASP A 153 -12.82 2.72 -7.33
N LYS A 154 -11.78 2.76 -8.15
CA LYS A 154 -10.91 1.62 -8.48
C LYS A 154 -9.76 1.45 -7.48
N ILE A 155 -9.54 2.40 -6.57
CA ILE A 155 -8.50 2.29 -5.54
C ILE A 155 -8.87 1.17 -4.57
N ASP A 156 -7.89 0.31 -4.27
CA ASP A 156 -8.07 -0.80 -3.36
C ASP A 156 -8.48 -0.30 -1.95
N LYS A 157 -9.24 -1.13 -1.24
CA LYS A 157 -9.71 -0.81 0.11
C LYS A 157 -8.55 -0.46 1.05
N ILE A 158 -7.43 -1.17 0.94
CA ILE A 158 -6.26 -0.96 1.80
C ILE A 158 -5.62 0.39 1.50
N GLU A 159 -5.48 0.74 0.22
CA GLU A 159 -4.93 2.04 -0.17
C GLU A 159 -5.82 3.17 0.33
N ARG A 160 -7.14 3.08 0.12
CA ARG A 160 -8.10 4.07 0.63
C ARG A 160 -7.98 4.30 2.13
N GLU A 161 -7.90 3.23 2.92
CA GLU A 161 -7.71 3.31 4.37
C GLU A 161 -6.39 3.99 4.77
N LYS A 162 -5.31 3.75 4.02
CA LYS A 162 -4.02 4.44 4.23
C LYS A 162 -4.16 5.95 3.99
N ILE A 163 -4.91 6.35 2.95
CA ILE A 163 -5.17 7.77 2.66
C ILE A 163 -5.87 8.41 3.85
N PHE A 164 -6.94 7.80 4.36
CA PHE A 164 -7.69 8.32 5.51
C PHE A 164 -6.82 8.46 6.76
N ARG A 165 -6.04 7.43 7.11
CA ARG A 165 -5.11 7.49 8.25
C ARG A 165 -4.05 8.58 8.08
N GLY A 166 -3.59 8.82 6.86
CA GLY A 166 -2.66 9.91 6.56
C GLY A 166 -3.27 11.29 6.81
N LEU A 167 -4.53 11.49 6.39
CA LEU A 167 -5.28 12.73 6.63
C LEU A 167 -5.57 12.94 8.12
N GLU A 168 -6.00 11.90 8.84
CA GLU A 168 -6.21 11.93 10.29
C GLU A 168 -4.91 12.31 11.02
N ARG A 169 -3.77 11.73 10.62
CA ARG A 169 -2.47 12.07 11.20
C ARG A 169 -2.14 13.56 11.03
N LEU A 170 -2.34 14.12 9.83
CA LEU A 170 -2.13 15.56 9.59
C LEU A 170 -3.03 16.42 10.49
N TYR A 171 -4.27 15.99 10.74
CA TYR A 171 -5.17 16.65 11.68
C TYR A 171 -4.61 16.62 13.12
N PHE A 172 -4.13 15.47 13.61
CA PHE A 172 -3.58 15.36 14.96
C PHE A 172 -2.24 16.09 15.13
N GLU A 173 -1.41 16.16 14.09
CA GLU A 173 -0.17 16.95 14.06
C GLU A 173 -0.42 18.47 13.97
N ARG A 174 -1.68 18.91 14.01
CA ARG A 174 -2.12 20.32 13.88
C ARG A 174 -1.74 20.98 12.55
N LYS A 175 -1.43 20.19 11.52
CA LYS A 175 -1.13 20.66 10.15
C LYS A 175 -2.42 20.86 9.37
N TYR A 176 -3.34 21.67 9.90
CA TYR A 176 -4.71 21.79 9.38
C TYR A 176 -4.78 22.34 7.96
N GLN A 177 -3.88 23.26 7.58
CA GLN A 177 -3.80 23.81 6.23
C GLN A 177 -3.45 22.74 5.19
N GLN A 178 -2.49 21.86 5.52
CA GLN A 178 -2.08 20.77 4.63
C GLN A 178 -3.17 19.70 4.55
N CYS A 179 -3.79 19.36 5.69
CA CYS A 179 -4.95 18.47 5.74
C CYS A 179 -6.05 18.94 4.78
N SER A 180 -6.54 20.18 4.92
CA SER A 180 -7.66 20.67 4.11
C SER A 180 -7.31 20.71 2.62
N LYS A 181 -6.08 21.15 2.28
CA LYS A 181 -5.59 21.21 0.90
C LYS A 181 -5.55 19.83 0.25
N LEU A 182 -5.02 18.82 0.94
CA LEU A 182 -4.97 17.46 0.41
C LEU A 182 -6.36 16.86 0.24
N VAL A 183 -7.30 17.15 1.14
CA VAL A 183 -8.69 16.72 0.97
C VAL A 183 -9.33 17.37 -0.26
N ASP A 184 -9.10 18.67 -0.48
CA ASP A 184 -9.61 19.39 -1.66
C ASP A 184 -9.04 18.80 -2.96
N GLU A 185 -7.73 18.52 -3.00
CA GLU A 185 -7.07 17.86 -4.15
C GLU A 185 -7.64 16.46 -4.41
N LEU A 186 -7.83 15.67 -3.33
CA LEU A 186 -8.40 14.34 -3.43
C LEU A 186 -9.83 14.38 -3.97
N MET A 187 -10.67 15.25 -3.41
CA MET A 187 -12.04 15.48 -3.87
C MET A 187 -12.10 15.96 -5.32
N GLY A 188 -11.17 16.83 -5.75
CA GLY A 188 -11.07 17.27 -7.14
C GLY A 188 -10.67 16.16 -8.12
N SER A 189 -9.87 15.19 -7.68
CA SER A 189 -9.48 14.02 -8.49
C SER A 189 -10.59 12.97 -8.61
N MET A 190 -11.54 12.97 -7.67
CA MET A 190 -12.74 12.15 -7.77
C MET A 190 -13.66 12.79 -8.80
N ASN A 191 -13.77 12.18 -9.99
CA ASN A 191 -14.77 12.53 -11.00
C ASN A 191 -16.19 12.27 -10.46
N LEU A 192 -16.66 13.15 -9.58
CA LEU A 192 -17.93 13.01 -8.86
C LEU A 192 -19.09 13.24 -9.84
N PRO A 193 -20.01 12.27 -9.98
CA PRO A 193 -21.25 12.49 -10.71
C PRO A 193 -22.04 13.65 -10.08
N LYS A 194 -22.97 14.25 -10.85
CA LYS A 194 -23.89 15.25 -10.29
C LYS A 194 -24.61 14.68 -9.05
N ALA A 195 -24.85 15.52 -8.04
CA ALA A 195 -25.41 15.11 -6.74
C ALA A 195 -26.70 14.27 -6.86
N GLU A 196 -27.51 14.54 -7.89
CA GLU A 196 -28.75 13.82 -8.18
C GLU A 196 -28.52 12.35 -8.59
N GLU A 197 -27.42 12.04 -9.27
CA GLU A 197 -27.06 10.68 -9.67
C GLU A 197 -26.44 9.84 -8.54
N LEU A 198 -25.76 10.50 -7.60
CA LEU A 198 -25.17 9.87 -6.43
C LEU A 198 -26.23 9.27 -5.47
N ALA A 199 -27.41 9.88 -5.40
CA ALA A 199 -28.49 9.44 -4.52
C ALA A 199 -29.27 8.23 -5.06
N THR A 200 -29.37 8.09 -6.38
CA THR A 200 -30.29 7.13 -7.03
C THR A 200 -29.63 5.78 -7.33
N LYS A 201 -28.32 5.75 -7.60
CA LYS A 201 -27.63 4.53 -8.05
C LYS A 201 -26.90 3.82 -6.91
N LYS A 202 -27.32 2.59 -6.59
CA LYS A 202 -26.71 1.72 -5.57
C LYS A 202 -25.19 1.51 -5.74
N LYS A 203 -24.70 1.58 -6.99
CA LYS A 203 -23.27 1.47 -7.34
C LYS A 203 -22.40 2.52 -6.63
N PHE A 204 -22.94 3.71 -6.35
CA PHE A 204 -22.19 4.80 -5.73
C PHE A 204 -22.26 4.83 -4.20
N LYS A 205 -22.84 3.81 -3.54
CA LYS A 205 -22.94 3.78 -2.07
C LYS A 205 -21.57 3.89 -1.40
N ASN A 206 -20.56 3.21 -1.94
CA ASN A 206 -19.20 3.24 -1.39
C ASN A 206 -18.51 4.59 -1.66
N LEU A 207 -18.66 5.13 -2.87
CA LEU A 207 -18.14 6.45 -3.21
C LEU A 207 -18.73 7.53 -2.31
N LYS A 208 -20.07 7.52 -2.14
CA LYS A 208 -20.77 8.45 -1.26
C LYS A 208 -20.22 8.41 0.15
N ARG A 209 -20.03 7.21 0.73
CA ARG A 209 -19.44 7.06 2.06
C ARG A 209 -18.04 7.69 2.15
N THR A 210 -17.20 7.45 1.15
CA THR A 210 -15.84 8.02 1.09
C THR A 210 -15.88 9.55 0.97
N VAL A 211 -16.79 10.10 0.18
CA VAL A 211 -16.99 11.55 0.07
C VAL A 211 -17.49 12.16 1.37
N ASP A 212 -18.41 11.48 2.06
CA ASP A 212 -18.92 11.91 3.37
C ASP A 212 -17.78 11.94 4.41
N GLU A 213 -16.95 10.89 4.49
CA GLU A 213 -15.79 10.80 5.38
C GLU A 213 -14.74 11.89 5.09
N LEU A 214 -14.46 12.17 3.81
CA LEU A 214 -13.53 13.24 3.43
C LEU A 214 -14.06 14.63 3.79
N ASN A 215 -15.35 14.88 3.55
CA ASN A 215 -15.98 16.14 3.95
C ASN A 215 -15.95 16.34 5.47
N GLU A 216 -16.14 15.28 6.25
CA GLU A 216 -16.02 15.33 7.71
C GLU A 216 -14.61 15.75 8.14
N ILE A 217 -13.56 15.10 7.60
CA ILE A 217 -12.16 15.46 7.89
C ILE A 217 -11.87 16.90 7.48
N ARG A 218 -12.30 17.31 6.27
CA ARG A 218 -12.15 18.68 5.77
C ARG A 218 -12.76 19.70 6.73
N ASN A 219 -14.01 19.49 7.13
CA ASN A 219 -14.74 20.38 8.03
C ASN A 219 -14.07 20.46 9.41
N ASN A 220 -13.58 19.34 9.92
CA ASN A 220 -12.79 19.30 11.15
C ASN A 220 -11.51 20.13 11.04
N CYS A 221 -10.78 20.02 9.93
CA CYS A 221 -9.58 20.82 9.66
C CYS A 221 -9.91 22.33 9.53
N LEU A 222 -10.95 22.70 8.78
CA LEU A 222 -11.40 24.09 8.64
C LEU A 222 -11.85 24.71 9.96
N LYS A 223 -12.60 23.97 10.78
CA LYS A 223 -13.04 24.42 12.10
C LYS A 223 -11.86 24.75 13.01
N LYS A 224 -10.79 23.94 12.97
CA LYS A 224 -9.57 24.20 13.74
C LYS A 224 -8.79 25.40 13.23
N LEU A 225 -8.76 25.63 11.92
CA LEU A 225 -8.17 26.84 11.34
C LEU A 225 -8.88 28.11 11.82
N GLN A 226 -10.21 28.12 11.81
CA GLN A 226 -11.00 29.26 12.30
C GLN A 226 -10.73 29.55 13.79
N LEU A 227 -10.65 28.52 14.61
CA LEU A 227 -10.30 28.65 16.04
C LEU A 227 -8.87 29.17 16.24
N SER A 228 -7.93 28.79 15.38
CA SER A 228 -6.55 29.30 15.45
C SER A 228 -6.45 30.77 15.03
N SER A 229 -7.26 31.22 14.07
CA SER A 229 -7.28 32.63 13.65
C SER A 229 -7.89 33.57 14.69
N SER A 230 -8.90 33.12 15.45
CA SER A 230 -9.51 33.97 16.49
C SER A 230 -8.63 34.13 17.72
N ALA A 231 -7.83 33.13 18.07
CA ALA A 231 -6.91 33.20 19.22
C ALA A 231 -5.72 34.14 19.01
N GLY A 232 -5.30 34.38 17.77
CA GLY A 232 -4.17 35.27 17.46
C GLY A 232 -4.52 36.76 17.43
N SER A 233 -5.80 37.12 17.28
CA SER A 233 -6.22 38.51 17.06
C SER A 233 -6.41 39.32 18.35
N SER A 234 -6.30 38.71 19.53
CA SER A 234 -6.51 39.39 20.82
C SER A 234 -5.21 39.75 21.58
N ALA A 235 -4.03 39.57 20.97
CA ALA A 235 -2.75 39.75 21.65
C ALA A 235 -1.89 40.93 21.16
N SER A 236 -2.39 41.79 20.25
CA SER A 236 -1.58 42.84 19.60
C SER A 236 -2.00 44.28 19.90
N ASP A 237 -2.79 44.56 20.96
CA ASP A 237 -3.27 45.93 21.25
C ASP A 237 -2.86 46.46 22.64
N THR A 238 -1.67 46.08 23.10
CA THR A 238 -1.07 46.62 24.35
C THR A 238 0.43 46.82 24.19
N THR A 239 0.82 47.71 23.27
CA THR A 239 2.07 48.46 23.40
C THR A 239 1.70 49.93 23.31
N GLU A 240 1.37 50.53 24.44
CA GLU A 240 2.34 51.27 25.26
C GLU A 240 2.73 52.58 24.58
N SER A 241 1.81 53.55 24.67
CA SER A 241 2.16 54.97 24.67
C SER A 241 2.54 55.33 26.10
N LEU A 242 3.82 55.19 26.43
CA LEU A 242 4.42 55.80 27.61
C LEU A 242 5.70 56.53 27.18
N SER A 243 5.52 57.85 27.09
CA SER A 243 6.50 58.94 27.19
C SER A 243 7.42 59.20 26.00
#